data_AF-A0A2W5ZB99-F1
#
_entry.id   AF-A0A2W5ZB99-F1
#
_cell.length_a   1.000
_cell.length_b   1.000
_cell.length_c   1.000
_cell.angle_alpha   90.00
_cell.angle_beta   90.00
_cell.angle_gamma   90.00
#
_symmetry.space_group_name_H-M   'P 1'
#
loop_
_entity.id
_entity.type
_entity.pdbx_description
1 polymer ?
#
loop_
_entity_poly.entity_id
_entity_poly.type
_entity_poly.pdbx_seq_one_letter_code
_entity_poly.pdbx_strand_id
1 'polypeptide(L)'
;MRRSPLVAVALDGLCLVVFVLAGRQSHGLDTGAAWFFVVLWPVAAAWFAVAVIDGLYTRASRPWLRLAGTVVLGVGAGLIARIVVTHRDTPVAFVLVALGFMAVTTAGWRLVSAAVPHVLARRRG
;
A
#
# COMPACT_ATOMS: atom_id res chain seq x y z
N MET A 1 10.18 18.27 1.51
CA MET A 1 9.03 18.66 2.36
C MET A 1 8.55 17.44 3.12
N ARG A 2 8.68 17.43 4.47
CA ARG A 2 8.06 16.37 5.30
C ARG A 2 6.56 16.64 5.34
N ARG A 3 5.75 15.88 4.58
CA ARG A 3 4.30 15.87 4.81
C ARG A 3 4.02 15.24 6.17
N SER A 4 2.90 15.61 6.80
CA SER A 4 2.47 15.02 8.07
C SER A 4 2.46 13.48 7.94
N PRO A 5 3.07 12.74 8.89
CA PRO A 5 3.05 11.28 8.90
C PRO A 5 1.64 10.70 8.74
N LEU A 6 0.62 11.37 9.29
CA LEU A 6 -0.78 10.95 9.19
C LEU A 6 -1.29 10.96 7.74
N VAL A 7 -0.90 11.93 6.93
CA VAL A 7 -1.28 11.99 5.51
C VAL A 7 -0.64 10.84 4.75
N ALA A 8 0.61 10.49 5.05
CA ALA A 8 1.29 9.37 4.41
C ALA A 8 0.63 8.03 4.78
N VAL A 9 0.28 7.84 6.05
CA VAL A 9 -0.47 6.67 6.53
C VAL A 9 -1.83 6.58 5.83
N ALA A 10 -2.57 7.68 5.74
CA ALA A 10 -3.88 7.71 5.09
C ALA A 10 -3.79 7.40 3.59
N LEU A 11 -2.79 7.93 2.87
CA LEU A 11 -2.61 7.67 1.45
C LEU A 11 -2.17 6.22 1.15
N ASP A 12 -1.32 5.63 1.99
CA ASP A 12 -1.00 4.19 1.88
C ASP A 12 -2.22 3.32 2.22
N GLY A 13 -3.01 3.69 3.24
CA GLY A 13 -4.29 3.06 3.54
C GLY A 13 -5.28 3.12 2.38
N LEU A 14 -5.37 4.28 1.72
CA LEU A 14 -6.18 4.44 0.52
C LEU A 14 -5.69 3.56 -0.63
N CYS A 15 -4.37 3.41 -0.82
CA CYS A 15 -3.83 2.47 -1.81
C CYS A 15 -4.32 1.04 -1.56
N LEU A 16 -4.26 0.57 -0.31
CA LEU A 16 -4.73 -0.75 0.08
C LEU A 16 -6.23 -0.92 -0.18
N VAL A 17 -7.04 0.09 0.16
CA VAL A 17 -8.49 0.09 -0.10
C VAL A 17 -8.77 0.00 -1.60
N VAL A 18 -8.11 0.83 -2.40
CA VAL A 18 -8.29 0.84 -3.87
C VAL A 18 -7.87 -0.49 -4.47
N PHE A 19 -6.77 -1.10 -4.00
CA PHE A 19 -6.33 -2.42 -4.44
C PHE A 19 -7.44 -3.48 -4.26
N VAL A 20 -8.05 -3.55 -3.07
CA VAL A 20 -9.10 -4.52 -2.78
C VAL A 20 -10.37 -4.25 -3.58
N LEU A 21 -10.77 -2.98 -3.72
CA LEU A 21 -11.96 -2.59 -4.51
C LEU A 21 -11.78 -2.87 -6.01
N ALA A 22 -10.62 -2.54 -6.57
CA ALA A 22 -10.30 -2.83 -7.96
C ALA A 22 -10.30 -4.35 -8.22
N GLY A 23 -9.67 -5.12 -7.33
CA GLY A 23 -9.68 -6.59 -7.43
C GLY A 23 -11.09 -7.19 -7.36
N ARG A 24 -11.98 -6.62 -6.54
CA ARG A 24 -13.39 -7.06 -6.47
C ARG A 24 -14.08 -6.94 -7.83
N GLN A 25 -13.92 -5.79 -8.50
CA GLN A 25 -14.53 -5.54 -9.81
C GLN A 25 -13.95 -6.48 -10.89
N SER A 26 -12.63 -6.69 -10.87
CA SER A 26 -11.94 -7.55 -11.85
C SER A 26 -12.35 -9.03 -11.77
N HIS A 27 -12.82 -9.49 -10.63
CA HIS A 27 -13.19 -10.90 -10.42
C HIS A 27 -14.71 -11.15 -10.44
N GLY A 28 -15.54 -10.15 -10.77
CA GLY A 28 -17.00 -10.30 -10.80
C GLY A 28 -17.59 -10.76 -9.47
N LEU A 29 -16.96 -10.37 -8.35
CA LEU A 29 -17.34 -10.85 -7.03
C LEU A 29 -18.51 -10.05 -6.46
N ASP A 30 -19.72 -10.63 -6.55
CA ASP A 30 -20.92 -10.18 -5.84
C ASP A 30 -20.89 -10.60 -4.37
N THR A 31 -19.81 -10.24 -3.69
CA THR A 31 -19.62 -10.54 -2.28
C THR A 31 -19.97 -9.32 -1.42
N GLY A 32 -20.64 -9.57 -0.29
CA GLY A 32 -21.06 -8.52 0.63
C GLY A 32 -19.90 -7.78 1.30
N ALA A 33 -20.21 -6.70 2.04
CA ALA A 33 -19.22 -5.85 2.70
C ALA A 33 -18.24 -6.61 3.62
N ALA A 34 -18.67 -7.73 4.22
CA ALA A 34 -17.80 -8.59 5.03
C ALA A 34 -16.58 -9.12 4.26
N TRP A 35 -16.73 -9.46 2.97
CA TRP A 35 -15.64 -9.96 2.14
C TRP A 35 -14.52 -8.92 1.99
N PHE A 36 -14.89 -7.64 1.85
CA PHE A 36 -13.93 -6.54 1.75
C PHE A 36 -13.01 -6.51 2.97
N PHE A 37 -13.58 -6.57 4.17
CA PHE A 37 -12.80 -6.57 5.40
C PHE A 37 -11.92 -7.81 5.52
N VAL A 38 -12.44 -9.00 5.21
CA VAL A 38 -11.69 -10.26 5.23
C VAL A 38 -10.46 -10.21 4.31
N VAL A 39 -10.55 -9.54 3.17
CA VAL A 39 -9.42 -9.41 2.23
C VAL A 39 -8.47 -8.27 2.64
N LEU A 40 -8.99 -7.15 3.14
CA LEU A 40 -8.21 -5.97 3.47
C LEU A 40 -7.37 -6.14 4.73
N TRP A 41 -7.97 -6.64 5.81
CA TRP A 41 -7.35 -6.57 7.14
C TRP A 41 -5.98 -7.27 7.25
N PRO A 42 -5.73 -8.47 6.66
CA PRO A 42 -4.44 -9.14 6.80
C PRO A 42 -3.32 -8.34 6.13
N VAL A 43 -3.62 -7.79 4.96
CA VAL A 43 -2.65 -6.98 4.18
C VAL A 43 -2.42 -5.64 4.87
N ALA A 44 -3.48 -4.99 5.37
CA ALA A 44 -3.36 -3.72 6.07
C ALA A 44 -2.58 -3.87 7.38
N ALA A 45 -2.89 -4.87 8.19
CA ALA A 45 -2.19 -5.13 9.44
C ALA A 45 -0.70 -5.40 9.19
N ALA A 46 -0.36 -6.25 8.23
CA ALA A 46 1.02 -6.55 7.87
C ALA A 46 1.76 -5.33 7.31
N TRP A 47 1.13 -4.58 6.40
CA TRP A 47 1.70 -3.36 5.83
C TRP A 47 2.08 -2.36 6.93
N PHE A 48 1.13 -2.02 7.81
CA PHE A 48 1.38 -1.01 8.83
C PHE A 48 2.32 -1.50 9.93
N ALA A 49 2.29 -2.80 10.29
CA ALA A 49 3.27 -3.37 11.21
C ALA A 49 4.70 -3.24 10.65
N VAL A 50 4.92 -3.64 9.40
CA VAL A 50 6.23 -3.52 8.75
C VAL A 50 6.63 -2.06 8.58
N ALA A 51 5.70 -1.18 8.17
CA ALA A 51 5.98 0.24 8.01
C ALA A 51 6.40 0.91 9.33
N VAL A 52 5.86 0.47 10.47
CA VAL A 52 6.28 0.92 11.82
C VAL A 52 7.67 0.39 12.15
N ILE A 53 7.93 -0.91 11.96
CA ILE A 53 9.23 -1.54 12.22
C ILE A 53 10.33 -0.87 11.38
N ASP A 54 10.05 -0.68 10.10
CA ASP A 54 10.96 -0.04 9.16
C ASP A 54 10.89 1.50 9.23
N GLY A 55 10.15 2.08 10.17
CA GLY A 55 10.09 3.54 10.37
C GLY A 55 9.78 4.33 9.10
N LEU A 56 8.97 3.78 8.18
CA LEU A 56 8.66 4.34 6.86
C LEU A 56 8.13 5.78 6.95
N TYR A 57 7.36 6.06 8.00
CA TYR A 57 6.69 7.36 8.20
C TYR A 57 7.48 8.33 9.08
N THR A 58 8.50 7.87 9.82
CA THR A 58 9.19 8.67 10.84
C THR A 58 10.63 9.01 10.46
N ARG A 59 11.33 8.09 9.78
CA ARG A 59 12.75 8.22 9.44
C ARG A 59 12.92 8.83 8.05
N ALA A 60 13.75 9.87 7.96
CA ALA A 60 14.05 10.53 6.68
C ALA A 60 15.16 9.85 5.86
N SER A 61 15.94 8.95 6.48
CA SER A 61 17.04 8.28 5.79
C SER A 61 16.52 7.15 4.91
N ARG A 62 17.03 7.10 3.66
CA ARG A 62 16.78 6.04 2.67
C ARG A 62 15.28 5.75 2.43
N PRO A 63 14.45 6.77 2.12
CA PRO A 63 13.00 6.61 2.04
C PRO A 63 12.55 5.57 1.01
N TRP A 64 13.27 5.47 -0.11
CA TRP A 64 12.96 4.50 -1.17
C TRP A 64 13.31 3.07 -0.80
N LEU A 65 14.41 2.84 -0.07
CA LEU A 65 14.74 1.51 0.43
C LEU A 65 13.73 1.07 1.49
N ARG A 66 13.28 1.99 2.34
CA ARG A 66 12.23 1.70 3.32
C ARG A 66 10.90 1.37 2.65
N LEU A 67 10.54 2.12 1.62
CA LEU A 67 9.35 1.84 0.84
C LEU A 67 9.44 0.46 0.18
N ALA A 68 10.56 0.16 -0.49
CA ALA A 68 10.78 -1.14 -1.11
C ALA A 68 10.72 -2.28 -0.09
N GLY A 69 11.35 -2.11 1.08
CA GLY A 69 11.28 -3.06 2.19
C GLY A 69 9.85 -3.26 2.69
N THR A 70 9.10 -2.19 2.88
CA THR A 70 7.69 -2.24 3.29
C THR A 70 6.80 -2.90 2.25
N VAL A 71 7.02 -2.64 0.95
CA VAL A 71 6.29 -3.31 -0.12
C VAL A 71 6.56 -4.80 -0.10
N VAL A 72 7.82 -5.22 -0.11
CA VAL A 72 8.18 -6.64 -0.17
C VAL A 72 7.74 -7.37 1.10
N LEU A 73 8.14 -6.88 2.27
CA LEU A 73 7.88 -7.54 3.54
C LEU A 73 6.43 -7.37 4.00
N GLY A 74 5.85 -6.19 3.84
CA GLY A 74 4.48 -5.90 4.26
C GLY A 74 3.44 -6.60 3.41
N VAL A 75 3.58 -6.54 2.07
CA VAL A 75 2.68 -7.31 1.18
C VAL A 75 2.93 -8.79 1.35
N GLY A 76 4.20 -9.24 1.36
CA GLY A 76 4.54 -10.65 1.57
C GLY A 76 3.95 -11.23 2.86
N ALA A 77 4.15 -10.57 4.00
CA ALA A 77 3.57 -10.97 5.28
C ALA A 77 2.03 -10.92 5.26
N GLY A 78 1.43 -9.94 4.58
CA GLY A 78 -0.02 -9.85 4.40
C GLY A 78 -0.60 -11.02 3.60
N LEU A 79 0.10 -11.47 2.55
CA LEU A 79 -0.29 -12.63 1.76
C LEU A 79 -0.13 -13.93 2.55
N ILE A 80 0.92 -14.07 3.34
CA ILE A 80 1.09 -15.20 4.26
C ILE A 80 -0.05 -15.22 5.29
N ALA A 81 -0.36 -14.08 5.92
CA ALA A 81 -1.45 -13.95 6.86
C ALA A 81 -2.81 -14.28 6.21
N ARG A 82 -3.02 -13.88 4.96
CA ARG A 82 -4.21 -14.24 4.18
C ARG A 82 -4.33 -15.77 4.01
N ILE A 83 -3.25 -16.48 3.72
CA ILE A 83 -3.26 -17.94 3.61
C ILE A 83 -3.55 -18.58 4.97
N VAL A 84 -2.81 -18.18 6.00
CA VAL A 84 -2.83 -18.84 7.31
C VAL A 84 -4.10 -18.54 8.10
N VAL A 85 -4.59 -17.30 8.07
CA VAL A 85 -5.70 -16.85 8.93
C VAL A 85 -7.05 -16.89 8.21
N THR A 86 -7.06 -16.63 6.90
CA THR A 86 -8.31 -16.59 6.12
C THR A 86 -8.52 -17.81 5.24
N HIS A 87 -7.56 -18.74 5.22
CA HIS A 87 -7.60 -19.98 4.42
C HIS A 87 -7.86 -19.73 2.93
N ARG A 88 -7.30 -18.65 2.38
CA ARG A 88 -7.48 -18.27 0.98
C ARG A 88 -6.22 -18.50 0.15
N ASP A 89 -6.39 -19.17 -0.98
CA ASP A 89 -5.32 -19.41 -1.95
C ASP A 89 -4.80 -18.12 -2.57
N THR A 90 -3.50 -18.04 -2.78
CA THR A 90 -2.81 -16.86 -3.34
C THR A 90 -2.07 -17.26 -4.61
N PRO A 91 -2.75 -17.25 -5.78
CA PRO A 91 -2.11 -17.53 -7.06
C PRO A 91 -0.92 -16.62 -7.30
N VAL A 92 0.12 -17.10 -7.99
CA VAL A 92 1.33 -16.30 -8.28
C VAL A 92 0.98 -14.98 -8.96
N ALA A 93 0.02 -14.97 -9.88
CA ALA A 93 -0.47 -13.74 -10.51
C ALA A 93 -0.99 -12.72 -9.48
N PHE A 94 -1.71 -13.16 -8.44
CA PHE A 94 -2.17 -12.27 -7.37
C PHE A 94 -1.00 -11.68 -6.58
N VAL A 95 0.04 -12.47 -6.30
CA VAL A 95 1.26 -12.00 -5.63
C VAL A 95 1.92 -10.88 -6.43
N LEU A 96 2.11 -11.10 -7.74
CA LEU A 96 2.75 -10.13 -8.64
C LEU A 96 1.93 -8.85 -8.78
N VAL A 97 0.61 -8.97 -8.93
CA VAL A 97 -0.29 -7.82 -9.03
C VAL A 97 -0.33 -7.05 -7.71
N ALA A 98 -0.38 -7.72 -6.56
CA ALA A 98 -0.35 -7.06 -5.25
C ALA A 98 0.95 -6.28 -5.03
N LEU A 99 2.10 -6.91 -5.29
CA LEU A 99 3.40 -6.24 -5.17
C LEU A 99 3.54 -5.07 -6.15
N GLY A 100 3.20 -5.29 -7.42
CA GLY A 100 3.29 -4.28 -8.46
C GLY A 100 2.36 -3.10 -8.21
N PHE A 101 1.09 -3.37 -7.89
CA PHE A 101 0.11 -2.34 -7.57
C PHE A 101 0.57 -1.52 -6.37
N MET A 102 0.92 -2.17 -5.26
CA MET A 102 1.35 -1.47 -4.05
C MET A 102 2.63 -0.67 -4.28
N ALA A 103 3.61 -1.21 -5.00
CA ALA A 103 4.82 -0.47 -5.38
C ALA A 103 4.47 0.78 -6.17
N VAL A 104 3.67 0.64 -7.23
CA VAL A 104 3.34 1.75 -8.15
C VAL A 104 2.50 2.82 -7.46
N THR A 105 1.44 2.47 -6.73
CA THR A 105 0.57 3.48 -6.14
C THR A 105 1.23 4.19 -4.96
N THR A 106 1.96 3.47 -4.11
CA THR A 106 2.61 4.06 -2.93
C THR A 106 3.86 4.87 -3.29
N ALA A 107 4.62 4.45 -4.29
CA ALA A 107 5.68 5.28 -4.87
C ALA A 107 5.09 6.46 -5.65
N GLY A 108 4.04 6.22 -6.44
CA GLY A 108 3.39 7.20 -7.31
C GLY A 108 2.87 8.40 -6.54
N TRP A 109 2.10 8.21 -5.46
CA TRP A 109 1.63 9.35 -4.68
C TRP A 109 2.78 10.11 -4.03
N ARG A 110 3.85 9.42 -3.60
CA ARG A 110 5.06 10.05 -3.04
C ARG A 110 5.77 10.90 -4.10
N LEU A 111 5.90 10.42 -5.33
CA LEU A 111 6.47 11.18 -6.45
C LEU A 111 5.62 12.41 -6.79
N VAL A 112 4.31 12.24 -6.95
CA VAL A 112 3.37 13.36 -7.16
C VAL A 112 3.46 14.37 -6.03
N SER A 113 3.56 13.89 -4.78
CA SER A 113 3.66 14.75 -3.61
C SER A 113 4.93 15.61 -3.59
N ALA A 114 6.03 15.07 -4.10
CA ALA A 114 7.30 15.76 -4.22
C ALA A 114 7.30 16.74 -5.41
N ALA A 115 6.63 16.40 -6.52
CA ALA A 115 6.62 17.21 -7.74
C ALA A 115 5.72 18.45 -7.68
N VAL A 116 4.54 18.35 -7.05
CA VAL A 116 3.53 19.44 -7.01
C VAL A 116 4.10 20.80 -6.52
N PRO A 117 4.86 20.86 -5.41
CA PRO A 117 5.45 22.12 -4.94
C PRO A 117 6.40 22.77 -5.96
N HIS A 118 7.19 21.95 -6.68
CA HIS A 118 8.12 22.45 -7.70
C HIS A 118 7.39 23.04 -8.91
N VAL A 119 6.30 22.41 -9.33
CA VAL A 119 5.48 22.91 -10.45
C VAL A 119 4.77 24.21 -10.08
N LEU A 120 4.26 24.31 -8.85
CA LEU A 120 3.59 25.52 -8.38
C LEU A 120 4.54 26.70 -8.22
N ALA A 121 5.78 26.46 -7.80
CA ALA A 121 6.82 27.51 -7.72
C ALA A 121 7.21 28.02 -9.11
N ARG A 122 7.35 27.13 -10.10
CA ARG A 122 7.66 27.49 -11.50
C ARG A 122 6.58 28.30 -12.19
N ARG A 123 5.32 28.22 -11.74
CA ARG A 123 4.19 28.98 -12.32
C ARG A 123 4.02 30.39 -11.74
N ARG A 124 4.75 30.73 -10.67
CA ARG A 124 4.62 32.00 -9.93
C ARG A 124 5.77 32.98 -10.15
N GLY A 125 6.82 32.59 -10.88
CA GLY A 125 7.92 33.46 -11.30
C GLY A 125 7.96 33.53 -12.81
#